data_AF-A0A226F3D2-F1
#
_entry.id   AF-A0A226F3D2-F1
#
_cell.length_a   1.000
_cell.length_b   1.000
_cell.length_c   1.000
_cell.angle_alpha   90.00
_cell.angle_beta   90.00
_cell.angle_gamma   90.00
#
_symmetry.space_group_name_H-M   'P 1'
#
loop_
_entity.id
_entity.type
_entity.pdbx_description
1 polymer ?
#
loop_
_entity_poly.entity_id
_entity_poly.type
_entity_poly.pdbx_seq_one_letter_code
_entity_poly.pdbx_strand_id
1 'polypeptide(L)'
;MFSSEFLPLLKSYLPLCHVLKCIPFDYNKDSGRLETFRSAGKRSIFKLQCTLSAFYCMAMFLNLCFGPLSATEKFQGSAFFFLYLISTVARWAPDNAPIQVVNSFLEFEHRFLSGHYHHE
;
A
#
# COMPACT_ATOMS: atom_id res chain seq x y z
N MET A 1 12.81 -14.67 12.26
CA MET A 1 12.56 -13.28 12.67
C MET A 1 11.51 -12.64 11.77
N PHE A 2 11.69 -12.63 10.45
CA PHE A 2 10.66 -12.17 9.51
C PHE A 2 9.43 -13.09 9.50
N SER A 3 9.61 -14.42 9.50
CA SER A 3 8.49 -15.36 9.52
C SER A 3 7.80 -15.46 10.88
N SER A 4 8.55 -15.31 11.97
CA SER A 4 8.08 -15.53 13.35
C SER A 4 7.53 -14.28 14.04
N GLU A 5 8.08 -13.10 13.75
CA GLU A 5 7.70 -11.83 14.42
C GLU A 5 7.02 -10.87 13.45
N PHE A 6 7.63 -10.62 12.28
CA PHE A 6 7.13 -9.62 11.33
C PHE A 6 5.87 -10.10 10.59
N LEU A 7 5.84 -11.35 10.14
CA LEU A 7 4.73 -11.89 9.35
C LEU A 7 3.40 -11.97 10.12
N PRO A 8 3.34 -12.37 11.40
CA PRO A 8 2.11 -12.29 12.20
C PRO A 8 1.60 -10.86 12.38
N LEU A 9 2.50 -9.91 12.65
CA LEU A 9 2.15 -8.50 12.75
C LEU A 9 1.57 -8.00 11.43
N LEU A 10 2.24 -8.28 10.32
CA LEU A 10 1.76 -7.91 8.98
C LEU A 10 0.39 -8.52 8.68
N LYS A 11 0.16 -9.79 9.04
CA LYS A 11 -1.15 -10.47 8.93
C LYS A 11 -2.24 -9.80 9.77
N SER A 12 -1.89 -9.23 10.92
CA SER A 12 -2.85 -8.50 11.77
C SER A 12 -3.28 -7.16 11.16
N TYR A 13 -2.36 -6.47 10.46
CA TYR A 13 -2.66 -5.19 9.80
C TYR A 13 -3.29 -5.32 8.39
N LEU A 14 -3.02 -6.43 7.69
CA LEU A 14 -3.54 -6.73 6.35
C LEU A 14 -5.07 -6.53 6.20
N PRO A 15 -5.92 -7.00 7.14
CA PRO A 15 -7.37 -6.78 7.10
C PRO A 15 -7.75 -5.30 7.09
N LEU A 16 -7.10 -4.49 7.93
CA LEU A 16 -7.35 -3.04 7.99
C LEU A 16 -6.95 -2.38 6.66
N CYS A 17 -5.78 -2.75 6.12
CA CYS A 17 -5.33 -2.25 4.83
C CYS A 17 -6.22 -2.71 3.65
N HIS A 18 -6.85 -3.89 3.74
CA HIS A 18 -7.85 -4.38 2.77
C HIS A 18 -9.17 -3.64 2.87
N VAL A 19 -9.66 -3.36 4.09
CA VAL A 19 -10.86 -2.54 4.31
C VAL A 19 -10.66 -1.14 3.71
N LEU A 20 -9.49 -0.55 3.94
CA LEU A 20 -9.12 0.75 3.38
C LEU A 20 -8.73 0.67 1.89
N LYS A 21 -8.62 -0.55 1.34
CA LYS A 21 -8.19 -0.86 -0.03
C LYS A 21 -6.87 -0.16 -0.41
N CYS A 22 -5.98 -0.02 0.56
CA CYS A 22 -4.74 0.74 0.43
C CYS A 22 -3.58 -0.07 -0.17
N ILE A 23 -3.72 -1.40 -0.24
CA ILE A 23 -2.62 -2.29 -0.67
C ILE A 23 -3.08 -3.22 -1.79
N PRO A 24 -2.27 -3.39 -2.86
CA PRO A 24 -2.59 -4.28 -3.98
C PRO A 24 -2.19 -5.75 -3.74
N PHE A 25 -2.09 -6.19 -2.48
CA PHE A 25 -1.47 -7.46 -2.11
C PHE A 25 -2.35 -8.29 -1.17
N ASP A 26 -2.25 -9.61 -1.32
CA ASP A 26 -2.94 -10.60 -0.51
C ASP A 26 -1.91 -11.60 0.05
N TYR A 27 -2.16 -12.14 1.24
CA TYR A 27 -1.31 -13.20 1.80
C TYR A 27 -1.87 -14.55 1.34
N ASN A 28 -1.08 -15.29 0.57
CA ASN A 28 -1.44 -16.62 0.13
C ASN A 28 -1.12 -17.64 1.23
N LYS A 29 -2.15 -18.30 1.77
CA LYS A 29 -2.00 -19.30 2.83
C LYS A 29 -1.32 -20.58 2.37
N ASP A 30 -1.45 -20.93 1.09
CA ASP A 30 -0.90 -22.17 0.52
C ASP A 30 0.60 -22.03 0.21
N SER A 31 1.01 -20.86 -0.31
CA SER A 31 2.42 -20.58 -0.62
C SER A 31 3.19 -19.98 0.57
N GLY A 32 2.49 -19.41 1.55
CA GLY A 32 3.10 -18.68 2.66
C GLY A 32 3.69 -17.32 2.27
N ARG A 33 3.35 -16.81 1.07
CA ARG A 33 3.96 -15.61 0.47
C ARG A 33 2.94 -14.49 0.28
N LEU A 34 3.44 -13.27 0.14
CA LEU A 34 2.65 -12.10 -0.23
C LEU A 34 2.58 -12.03 -1.76
N GLU A 35 1.38 -12.09 -2.32
CA GLU A 35 1.15 -12.08 -3.77
C GLU A 35 0.27 -10.88 -4.16
N THR A 36 0.46 -10.33 -5.36
CA THR A 36 -0.47 -9.32 -5.89
C THR A 36 -1.88 -9.89 -6.04
N PHE A 37 -2.91 -9.06 -5.94
CA PHE A 37 -4.31 -9.51 -6.08
C PHE A 37 -4.53 -10.41 -7.29
N ARG A 38 -5.03 -11.63 -7.03
CA ARG A 38 -5.45 -12.60 -8.05
C ARG A 38 -6.81 -12.25 -8.67
N SER A 39 -7.66 -11.52 -7.95
CA SER A 39 -8.99 -11.11 -8.42
C SER A 39 -8.93 -9.82 -9.26
N ALA A 40 -9.39 -9.90 -10.51
CA ALA A 40 -9.55 -8.77 -11.40
C ALA A 40 -10.47 -7.68 -10.84
N GLY A 41 -11.48 -8.06 -10.04
CA GLY A 41 -12.41 -7.13 -9.38
C GLY A 41 -11.73 -6.24 -8.34
N LYS A 42 -10.93 -6.84 -7.44
CA LYS A 42 -10.15 -6.08 -6.43
C LYS A 42 -9.18 -5.10 -7.10
N ARG A 43 -8.52 -5.53 -8.18
CA ARG A 43 -7.64 -4.68 -9.00
C ARG A 43 -8.39 -3.52 -9.66
N SER A 44 -9.57 -3.77 -10.21
CA SER A 44 -10.39 -2.74 -10.85
C SER A 44 -10.86 -1.69 -9.83
N ILE A 45 -11.33 -2.12 -8.67
CA ILE A 45 -11.74 -1.23 -7.58
C ILE A 45 -10.56 -0.39 -7.06
N PHE A 46 -9.38 -0.99 -6.90
CA PHE A 46 -8.17 -0.26 -6.51
C PHE A 46 -7.79 0.81 -7.53
N LYS A 47 -7.83 0.48 -8.83
CA LYS A 47 -7.63 1.46 -9.91
C LYS A 47 -8.67 2.57 -9.86
N LEU A 48 -9.94 2.24 -9.68
CA LEU A 48 -11.01 3.23 -9.54
C LEU A 48 -10.75 4.19 -8.38
N GLN A 49 -10.33 3.68 -7.22
CA GLN A 49 -10.01 4.51 -6.05
C GLN A 49 -8.80 5.41 -6.30
N CYS A 50 -7.78 4.92 -7.01
CA CYS A 50 -6.63 5.75 -7.43
C CYS A 50 -7.09 6.87 -8.39
N THR A 51 -7.91 6.54 -9.38
CA THR A 51 -8.49 7.52 -10.31
C THR A 51 -9.34 8.57 -9.59
N LEU A 52 -10.22 8.15 -8.67
CA LEU A 52 -11.02 9.08 -7.86
C LEU A 52 -10.14 9.98 -6.98
N SER A 53 -9.06 9.44 -6.41
CA SER A 53 -8.11 10.23 -5.61
C SER A 53 -7.39 11.29 -6.47
N ALA A 54 -7.03 10.93 -7.71
CA ALA A 54 -6.45 11.87 -8.67
C ALA A 54 -7.44 12.98 -9.07
N PHE A 55 -8.71 12.63 -9.34
CA PHE A 55 -9.76 13.62 -9.60
C PHE A 55 -9.98 14.55 -8.40
N TYR A 56 -9.98 14.01 -7.19
CA TYR A 56 -10.11 14.81 -5.98
C TYR A 56 -8.94 15.79 -5.80
N CYS A 57 -7.70 15.33 -6.02
CA CYS A 57 -6.53 16.20 -6.01
C CYS A 57 -6.62 17.30 -7.08
N MET A 58 -7.10 16.97 -8.29
CA MET A 58 -7.32 17.95 -9.35
C MET A 58 -8.37 18.99 -8.95
N ALA A 59 -9.49 18.57 -8.36
CA ALA A 59 -10.52 19.47 -7.88
C ALA A 59 -10.00 20.40 -6.76
N MET A 60 -9.22 19.87 -5.80
CA MET A 60 -8.57 20.69 -4.78
C MET A 60 -7.59 21.70 -5.38
N PHE A 61 -6.77 21.28 -6.36
CA PHE A 61 -5.85 22.17 -7.05
C PHE A 61 -6.59 23.33 -7.74
N LEU A 62 -7.64 23.02 -8.49
CA LEU A 62 -8.47 24.03 -9.15
C LEU A 62 -9.12 24.98 -8.13
N ASN A 63 -9.63 24.46 -7.01
CA ASN A 63 -10.21 25.28 -5.96
C ASN A 63 -9.17 26.18 -5.27
N LEU A 64 -7.94 25.72 -5.06
CA LEU A 64 -6.86 26.53 -4.51
C LEU A 64 -6.41 27.65 -5.46
N CYS A 65 -6.32 27.35 -6.76
CA CYS A 65 -5.87 28.30 -7.77
C CYS A 65 -6.93 29.33 -8.14
N PHE A 66 -8.18 28.88 -8.38
CA PHE A 66 -9.25 29.70 -8.96
C PHE A 66 -10.43 29.94 -8.01
N GLY A 67 -10.47 29.26 -6.86
CA GLY A 67 -11.54 29.43 -5.89
C GLY A 67 -11.46 30.75 -5.11
N PRO A 68 -12.61 31.24 -4.58
CA PRO A 68 -12.70 32.47 -3.82
C PRO A 68 -12.20 32.29 -2.37
N LEU A 69 -10.96 31.83 -2.20
CA LEU A 69 -10.32 31.58 -0.91
C LEU A 69 -9.41 32.75 -0.53
N SER A 70 -9.40 33.12 0.76
CA SER A 70 -8.43 34.05 1.32
C SER A 70 -7.01 33.47 1.32
N ALA A 71 -6.00 34.33 1.50
CA ALA A 71 -4.60 33.89 1.53
C ALA A 71 -4.32 32.84 2.64
N THR A 72 -4.93 33.01 3.81
CA THR A 72 -4.80 32.07 4.93
C THR A 72 -5.44 30.71 4.62
N GLU A 73 -6.62 30.72 4.01
CA GLU A 73 -7.31 29.48 3.61
C GLU A 73 -6.56 28.75 2.50
N LYS A 74 -5.96 29.49 1.55
CA LYS A 74 -5.09 28.90 0.52
C LYS A 74 -3.86 28.24 1.14
N PHE A 75 -3.23 28.86 2.13
CA PHE A 75 -2.08 28.29 2.80
C PHE A 75 -2.44 26.98 3.53
N GLN A 76 -3.51 26.99 4.34
CA GLN A 76 -3.98 25.79 5.02
C GLN A 76 -4.40 24.70 4.04
N GLY A 77 -5.17 25.05 3.01
CA GLY A 77 -5.61 24.13 1.97
C GLY A 77 -4.47 23.55 1.14
N SER A 78 -3.37 24.29 0.94
CA SER A 78 -2.18 23.78 0.26
C SER A 78 -1.50 22.64 1.02
N ALA A 79 -1.45 22.70 2.35
CA ALA A 79 -0.91 21.62 3.17
C ALA A 79 -1.73 20.34 3.01
N PHE A 80 -3.06 20.45 3.06
CA PHE A 80 -3.96 19.31 2.78
C PHE A 80 -3.78 18.79 1.35
N PHE A 81 -3.70 19.67 0.36
CA PHE A 81 -3.47 19.29 -1.02
C PHE A 81 -2.18 18.47 -1.17
N PHE A 82 -1.06 18.90 -0.58
CA PHE A 82 0.19 18.14 -0.65
C PHE A 82 0.10 16.77 0.03
N LEU A 83 -0.58 16.66 1.18
CA LEU A 83 -0.79 15.37 1.85
C LEU A 83 -1.57 14.38 0.98
N TYR A 84 -2.66 14.84 0.35
CA TYR A 84 -3.46 14.02 -0.55
C TYR A 84 -2.72 13.71 -1.86
N LEU A 85 -1.95 14.66 -2.38
CA LEU A 85 -1.16 14.48 -3.60
C LEU A 85 -0.08 13.41 -3.40
N ILE A 86 0.72 13.51 -2.34
CA ILE A 86 1.75 12.51 -2.01
C ILE A 86 1.11 11.13 -1.82
N SER A 87 0.01 11.06 -1.08
CA SER A 87 -0.74 9.81 -0.88
C SER A 87 -1.26 9.21 -2.19
N THR A 88 -1.71 10.06 -3.12
CA THR A 88 -2.23 9.63 -4.43
C THR A 88 -1.09 9.13 -5.32
N VAL A 89 0.03 9.85 -5.37
CA VAL A 89 1.23 9.46 -6.15
C VAL A 89 1.79 8.14 -5.63
N ALA A 90 1.92 7.98 -4.31
CA ALA A 90 2.40 6.75 -3.69
C ALA A 90 1.53 5.53 -4.01
N ARG A 91 0.21 5.71 -4.20
CA ARG A 91 -0.71 4.63 -4.61
C ARG A 91 -0.72 4.38 -6.12
N TRP A 92 -0.49 5.41 -6.94
CA TRP A 92 -0.57 5.33 -8.39
C TRP A 92 0.56 4.51 -9.01
N ALA A 93 1.74 4.50 -8.37
CA ALA A 93 2.84 3.61 -8.72
C ALA A 93 2.79 2.37 -7.83
N PRO A 94 2.12 1.27 -8.23
CA PRO A 94 2.17 0.01 -7.50
C PRO A 94 3.58 -0.57 -7.65
N ASP A 95 4.52 -0.09 -6.85
CA ASP A 95 5.83 -0.71 -6.75
C ASP A 95 5.69 -2.00 -5.93
N ASN A 96 6.02 -3.11 -6.57
CA ASN A 96 6.03 -4.42 -5.94
C ASN A 96 7.34 -4.68 -5.20
N ALA A 97 8.33 -3.79 -5.30
CA ALA A 97 9.64 -3.95 -4.68
C ALA A 97 9.58 -4.18 -3.16
N PRO A 98 8.77 -3.46 -2.36
CA PRO A 98 8.69 -3.71 -0.91
C PRO A 98 8.23 -5.14 -0.59
N ILE A 99 7.29 -5.67 -1.39
CA ILE A 99 6.78 -7.04 -1.23
C ILE A 99 7.82 -8.06 -1.66
N GLN A 100 8.53 -7.80 -2.75
CA GLN A 100 9.60 -8.67 -3.21
C GLN A 100 10.69 -8.80 -2.16
N VAL A 101 11.09 -7.69 -1.53
CA VAL A 101 12.07 -7.69 -0.43
C VAL A 101 11.59 -8.57 0.73
N VAL A 102 10.34 -8.40 1.18
CA VAL A 102 9.77 -9.24 2.26
C VAL A 102 9.73 -10.72 1.85
N ASN A 103 9.30 -11.03 0.62
CA ASN A 103 9.26 -12.40 0.11
C ASN A 103 10.66 -13.03 -0.01
N SER A 104 11.70 -12.24 -0.33
CA SER A 104 13.08 -12.70 -0.36
C SER A 104 13.61 -13.03 1.03
N PHE A 105 13.30 -12.20 2.04
CA PHE A 105 13.65 -12.52 3.42
C PHE A 105 12.93 -13.77 3.93
N LEU A 106 11.64 -13.94 3.63
CA LEU A 106 10.90 -15.15 3.99
C LEU A 106 11.49 -16.40 3.32
N GLU A 107 11.88 -16.32 2.05
CA GLU A 107 12.52 -17.43 1.34
C GLU A 107 13.91 -17.76 1.90
N PHE A 108 14.68 -16.73 2.28
CA PHE A 108 15.97 -16.91 2.95
C PHE A 108 15.81 -17.64 4.29
N GLU A 109 14.89 -17.20 5.16
CA GLU A 109 14.66 -17.86 6.46
C GLU A 109 14.22 -19.32 6.26
N HIS A 110 13.31 -19.58 5.33
CA HIS A 110 12.84 -20.94 5.05
C HIS A 110 13.98 -21.86 4.55
N ARG A 111 14.84 -21.37 3.66
CA ARG A 111 15.90 -22.21 3.07
C ARG A 111 17.08 -22.43 4.02
N PHE A 112 17.49 -21.42 4.77
CA PHE A 112 18.74 -21.45 5.51
C PHE A 112 18.57 -21.63 7.01
N LEU A 113 17.51 -21.07 7.61
CA LEU A 113 17.31 -21.15 9.06
C LEU A 113 16.45 -22.36 9.47
N SER A 114 15.44 -22.72 8.67
CA SER A 114 14.60 -23.90 8.96
C SER A 114 15.29 -25.23 8.64
N GLY A 115 16.23 -25.24 7.68
CA GLY A 115 17.01 -26.43 7.31
C GLY A 115 18.15 -26.77 8.28
N HIS A 116 18.65 -25.80 9.07
CA HIS A 116 19.71 -26.04 10.05
C HIS A 116 19.24 -26.72 11.34
N TYR A 117 17.94 -26.68 11.66
CA TYR A 117 17.38 -27.34 12.85
C TYR A 117 17.12 -28.84 12.70
N HIS A 118 17.33 -29.42 11.51
CA HIS A 118 17.13 -30.86 11.26
C HIS A 118 18.44 -31.66 11.19
N HIS A 119 19.59 -31.04 11.51
CA HIS A 119 20.91 -31.66 11.43
C HIS A 119 21.72 -31.63 12.74
N GLU A 120 21.04 -31.57 13.89
CA GLU A 120 21.63 -31.83 15.21
C GLU A 120 20.91 -32.99 15.92
#